data_AF-A0A896YU35-F1
#
_entry.id   AF-A0A896YU35-F1
#
_cell.length_a   1.000
_cell.length_b   1.000
_cell.length_c   1.000
_cell.angle_alpha   90.00
_cell.angle_beta   90.00
_cell.angle_gamma   90.00
#
_symmetry.space_group_name_H-M   'P 1'
#
loop_
_entity.id
_entity.type
_entity.pdbx_description
1 polymer ?
#
loop_
_entity_poly.entity_id
_entity_poly.type
_entity_poly.pdbx_seq_one_letter_code
_entity_poly.pdbx_strand_id
1 'polypeptide(L)'
;MKINSPDFYNALKDYNFDIKNNSGYFWKQDYIFTDFINKLYEIRLQYPKTNPMNLIAKLLMNSSFGRFGMKPINTTQAFLTKEEFLKISENYDVTDWIDLGANGVFVTFVDPNKDTTNNSAVHIASAVTSYARVLISKFKNNPSYKLYYSDTDSIFIDKPLDPLFVGKELGQFKLEYIFKDVVFLAPKIYAGVTTEGNYICKIKGYKNAKNIAFEDMKSLLKNNANLELSHNKWFRSLDKSNIQVRKELYNLMVTQNKRDIVYSNNSAVNTKALKL
;
A
#
# COMPACT_ATOMS: atom_id res chain seq x y z
N MET A 1 -10.39 -28.99 -14.23
CA MET A 1 -10.36 -28.42 -12.87
C MET A 1 -11.01 -27.03 -12.92
N LYS A 2 -12.00 -26.72 -12.07
CA LYS A 2 -12.55 -25.35 -11.96
C LYS A 2 -11.77 -24.61 -10.88
N ILE A 3 -10.95 -23.63 -11.26
CA ILE A 3 -10.13 -22.86 -10.32
C ILE A 3 -10.99 -21.73 -9.75
N ASN A 4 -11.13 -21.60 -8.43
CA ASN A 4 -11.89 -20.49 -7.83
C ASN A 4 -10.99 -19.25 -7.63
N SER A 5 -10.35 -18.79 -8.70
CA SER A 5 -9.47 -17.61 -8.69
C SER A 5 -9.96 -16.55 -9.67
N PRO A 6 -10.43 -15.38 -9.18
CA PRO A 6 -10.84 -14.27 -10.05
C PRO A 6 -9.68 -13.77 -10.91
N ASP A 7 -8.48 -13.70 -10.32
CA ASP A 7 -7.27 -13.29 -11.03
C ASP A 7 -6.93 -14.26 -12.18
N PHE A 8 -7.06 -15.57 -11.97
CA PHE A 8 -6.80 -16.57 -13.02
C PHE A 8 -7.71 -16.35 -14.22
N TYR A 9 -9.02 -16.28 -14.02
CA TYR A 9 -9.95 -16.06 -15.13
C TYR A 9 -9.80 -14.69 -15.77
N ASN A 10 -9.44 -13.67 -14.99
CA ASN A 10 -9.17 -12.35 -15.56
C ASN A 10 -7.91 -12.35 -16.44
N ALA A 11 -6.88 -13.09 -16.05
CA ALA A 11 -5.63 -13.21 -16.80
C ALA A 11 -5.76 -14.07 -18.07
N LEU A 12 -6.71 -15.02 -18.12
CA LEU A 12 -6.97 -15.84 -19.33
C LEU A 12 -7.37 -15.01 -20.57
N LYS A 13 -7.75 -13.75 -20.40
CA LYS A 13 -8.02 -12.82 -21.51
C LYS A 13 -6.76 -12.47 -22.30
N ASP A 14 -5.62 -12.46 -21.61
CA ASP A 14 -4.34 -11.95 -22.13
C ASP A 14 -3.28 -13.05 -22.24
N TYR A 15 -3.43 -14.15 -21.49
CA TYR A 15 -2.42 -15.19 -21.36
C TYR A 15 -3.02 -16.60 -21.45
N ASN A 16 -2.26 -17.50 -22.07
CA ASN A 16 -2.52 -18.93 -22.00
C ASN A 16 -1.72 -19.53 -20.84
N PHE A 17 -2.40 -20.22 -19.92
CA PHE A 17 -1.77 -20.89 -18.78
C PHE A 17 -1.75 -22.40 -18.98
N ASP A 18 -0.58 -23.01 -18.79
CA ASP A 18 -0.42 -24.45 -18.66
C ASP A 18 -0.16 -24.80 -17.17
N ILE A 19 -1.07 -25.55 -16.57
CA ILE A 19 -1.02 -25.90 -15.14
C ILE A 19 -0.38 -27.27 -14.99
N LYS A 20 0.92 -27.26 -14.69
CA LYS A 20 1.72 -28.49 -14.60
C LYS A 20 1.43 -29.33 -13.35
N ASN A 21 1.03 -28.70 -12.24
CA ASN A 21 0.72 -29.39 -10.98
C ASN A 21 -0.74 -29.15 -10.59
N ASN A 22 -1.53 -30.22 -10.52
CA ASN A 22 -2.99 -30.17 -10.38
C ASN A 22 -3.46 -30.25 -8.90
N SER A 23 -2.77 -29.56 -7.99
CA SER A 23 -3.12 -29.49 -6.57
C SER A 23 -3.49 -28.06 -6.16
N GLY A 24 -4.46 -27.92 -5.26
CA GLY A 24 -4.93 -26.62 -4.82
C GLY A 24 -6.02 -26.71 -3.76
N TYR A 25 -6.38 -25.55 -3.22
CA TYR A 25 -7.44 -25.41 -2.23
C TYR A 25 -8.69 -24.81 -2.88
N PHE A 26 -9.86 -25.31 -2.47
CA PHE A 26 -11.15 -24.84 -2.94
C PHE A 26 -12.01 -24.41 -1.75
N TRP A 27 -12.61 -23.23 -1.87
CA TRP A 27 -13.54 -22.69 -0.89
C TRP A 27 -14.90 -22.45 -1.53
N LYS A 28 -15.96 -22.54 -0.71
CA LYS A 28 -17.29 -22.08 -1.08
C LYS A 28 -17.31 -20.54 -1.08
N GLN A 29 -18.05 -19.96 -2.01
CA GLN A 29 -18.24 -18.51 -2.10
C GLN A 29 -19.60 -18.13 -1.52
N ASP A 30 -19.64 -17.04 -0.76
CA ASP A 30 -20.86 -16.46 -0.22
C ASP A 30 -20.65 -14.97 0.15
N TYR A 31 -21.73 -14.23 0.37
CA TYR A 31 -21.76 -12.81 0.74
C TYR A 31 -21.67 -12.61 2.26
N ILE A 32 -20.63 -13.16 2.88
CA ILE A 32 -20.48 -13.27 4.35
C ILE A 32 -20.29 -11.93 5.10
N PHE A 33 -20.14 -10.81 4.39
CA PHE A 33 -19.87 -9.49 5.00
C PHE A 33 -20.94 -8.43 4.70
N THR A 34 -22.01 -8.77 3.97
CA THR A 34 -23.01 -7.79 3.50
C THR A 34 -23.58 -6.96 4.65
N ASP A 35 -24.14 -7.63 5.67
CA ASP A 35 -24.79 -6.93 6.79
C ASP A 35 -23.79 -6.11 7.60
N PHE A 36 -22.59 -6.65 7.82
CA PHE A 36 -21.53 -5.96 8.56
C PHE A 36 -21.08 -4.67 7.85
N ILE A 37 -20.81 -4.75 6.54
CA ILE A 37 -20.34 -3.61 5.75
C ILE A 37 -21.47 -2.58 5.56
N ASN A 38 -22.70 -3.03 5.33
CA ASN A 38 -23.86 -2.14 5.18
C ASN A 38 -24.12 -1.36 6.46
N LYS A 39 -24.12 -2.02 7.63
CA LYS A 39 -24.27 -1.35 8.92
C LYS A 39 -23.21 -0.27 9.15
N LEU A 40 -21.94 -0.56 8.84
CA LEU A 40 -20.87 0.44 8.95
C LEU A 40 -21.01 1.58 7.93
N TYR A 41 -21.48 1.27 6.72
CA TYR A 41 -21.74 2.28 5.69
C TYR A 41 -22.89 3.21 6.10
N GLU A 42 -23.98 2.67 6.64
CA GLU A 42 -25.11 3.45 7.18
C GLU A 42 -24.67 4.41 8.28
N ILE A 43 -23.83 3.94 9.22
CA ILE A 43 -23.23 4.79 10.25
C ILE A 43 -22.45 5.94 9.59
N ARG A 44 -21.68 5.69 8.53
CA ARG A 44 -20.96 6.75 7.81
C ARG A 44 -21.88 7.75 7.13
N LEU A 45 -23.09 7.36 6.74
CA LEU A 45 -24.07 8.27 6.14
C LEU A 45 -24.76 9.14 7.19
N GLN A 46 -24.93 8.64 8.41
CA GLN A 46 -25.57 9.36 9.53
C GLN A 46 -24.70 10.50 10.09
N TYR A 47 -23.37 10.38 10.03
CA TYR A 47 -22.44 11.33 10.65
C TYR A 47 -21.57 12.08 9.63
N PRO A 48 -21.28 13.38 9.84
CA PRO A 48 -20.37 14.13 8.97
C PRO A 48 -18.94 13.57 9.05
N LYS A 49 -18.14 13.83 8.01
CA LYS A 49 -16.76 13.31 7.90
C LYS A 49 -15.82 13.74 9.02
N THR A 50 -16.12 14.85 9.70
CA THR A 50 -15.37 15.37 10.86
C THR A 50 -15.70 14.63 12.16
N ASN A 51 -16.80 13.87 12.19
CA ASN A 51 -17.24 13.17 13.38
C ASN A 51 -16.42 11.88 13.62
N PRO A 52 -15.98 11.59 14.86
CA PRO A 52 -15.27 10.37 15.20
C PRO A 52 -15.97 9.09 14.77
N MET A 53 -17.31 9.04 14.81
CA MET A 53 -18.08 7.86 14.44
C MET A 53 -17.93 7.53 12.94
N ASN A 54 -17.93 8.55 12.08
CA ASN A 54 -17.65 8.36 10.65
C ASN A 54 -16.23 7.81 10.44
N LEU A 55 -15.26 8.37 11.17
CA LEU A 55 -13.86 7.94 11.12
C LEU A 55 -13.69 6.48 11.56
N ILE A 56 -14.27 6.10 12.70
CA ILE A 56 -14.19 4.74 13.25
C ILE A 56 -14.85 3.75 12.28
N ALA A 57 -16.06 4.04 11.78
CA ALA A 57 -16.73 3.19 10.82
C ALA A 57 -15.91 3.00 9.53
N LYS A 58 -15.31 4.08 9.01
CA LYS A 58 -14.40 4.01 7.85
C LYS A 58 -13.16 3.15 8.14
N LEU A 59 -12.54 3.30 9.31
CA LEU A 59 -11.38 2.51 9.71
C LEU A 59 -11.73 1.02 9.81
N LEU A 60 -12.88 0.68 10.40
CA LEU A 60 -13.35 -0.70 10.50
C LEU A 60 -13.62 -1.31 9.12
N MET A 61 -14.30 -0.58 8.22
CA MET A 61 -14.51 -1.03 6.84
C MET A 61 -13.17 -1.32 6.14
N ASN A 62 -12.22 -0.40 6.21
CA ASN A 62 -10.94 -0.51 5.51
C ASN A 62 -9.97 -1.54 6.11
N SER A 63 -10.07 -1.83 7.42
CA SER A 63 -9.14 -2.72 8.12
C SER A 63 -9.66 -4.15 8.30
N SER A 64 -10.97 -4.37 8.18
CA SER A 64 -11.63 -5.66 8.41
C SER A 64 -11.00 -6.80 7.63
N PHE A 65 -10.81 -6.65 6.31
CA PHE A 65 -10.22 -7.71 5.48
C PHE A 65 -8.76 -8.01 5.87
N GLY A 66 -8.03 -6.99 6.33
CA GLY A 66 -6.63 -7.11 6.74
C GLY A 66 -6.45 -8.01 7.97
N ARG A 67 -7.47 -8.09 8.84
CA ARG A 67 -7.46 -9.02 9.99
C ARG A 67 -7.34 -10.47 9.55
N PHE A 68 -8.00 -10.85 8.46
CA PHE A 68 -7.93 -12.21 7.91
C PHE A 68 -6.60 -12.52 7.23
N GLY A 69 -5.72 -11.54 7.01
CA GLY A 69 -4.40 -11.72 6.42
C GLY A 69 -3.25 -11.52 7.41
N MET A 70 -3.54 -11.41 8.71
CA MET A 70 -2.52 -11.20 9.73
C MET A 70 -1.63 -12.44 9.83
N LYS A 71 -0.32 -12.22 9.93
CA LYS A 71 0.63 -13.30 10.25
C LYS A 71 0.54 -13.62 11.75
N PRO A 72 0.67 -14.90 12.15
CA PRO A 72 0.81 -15.26 13.55
C PRO A 72 1.98 -14.50 14.18
N ILE A 73 1.81 -14.01 15.41
CA ILE A 73 2.88 -13.40 16.19
C ILE A 73 3.45 -14.49 17.11
N ASN A 74 4.58 -15.07 16.71
CA ASN A 74 5.30 -16.11 17.47
C ASN A 74 6.40 -15.53 18.37
N THR A 75 6.63 -14.22 18.33
CA THR A 75 7.63 -13.56 19.16
C THR A 75 7.02 -12.98 20.43
N THR A 76 7.79 -12.99 21.50
CA THR A 76 7.49 -12.37 22.79
C THR A 76 8.51 -11.27 23.06
N GLN A 77 8.03 -10.16 23.61
CA GLN A 77 8.86 -9.01 24.00
C GLN A 77 8.81 -8.85 25.51
N ALA A 78 9.98 -8.69 26.14
CA ALA A 78 10.07 -8.58 27.59
C ALA A 78 11.20 -7.62 28.00
N PHE A 79 11.03 -6.98 29.15
CA PHE A 79 12.11 -6.32 29.89
C PHE A 79 12.64 -7.31 30.92
N LEU A 80 13.93 -7.61 30.85
CA LEU A 80 14.60 -8.61 31.67
C LEU A 80 15.83 -8.03 32.36
N THR A 81 16.18 -8.54 33.53
CA THR A 81 17.52 -8.37 34.09
C THR A 81 18.57 -9.07 33.20
N LYS A 82 19.86 -8.73 33.38
CA LYS A 82 20.95 -9.38 32.63
C LYS A 82 21.02 -10.89 32.90
N GLU A 83 20.74 -11.31 34.13
CA GLU A 83 20.70 -12.73 34.51
C GLU A 83 19.54 -13.47 33.86
N GLU A 84 18.34 -12.87 33.83
CA GLU A 84 17.18 -13.44 33.15
C GLU A 84 17.39 -13.51 31.64
N PHE A 85 18.04 -12.50 31.05
CA PHE A 85 18.37 -12.50 29.63
C PHE A 85 19.28 -13.67 29.26
N LEU A 86 20.32 -13.96 30.05
CA LEU A 86 21.19 -15.12 29.82
C LEU A 86 20.39 -16.42 29.81
N LYS A 87 19.51 -16.62 30.81
CA LYS A 87 18.62 -17.79 30.88
C LYS A 87 17.69 -17.89 29.67
N ILE A 88 17.13 -16.78 29.21
CA ILE A 88 16.27 -16.78 28.01
C ILE A 88 17.09 -17.11 26.76
N SER A 89 18.29 -16.54 26.61
CA SER A 89 19.15 -16.76 25.44
C SER A 89 19.65 -18.20 25.29
N GLU A 90 19.72 -18.95 26.39
CA GLU A 90 20.06 -20.38 26.38
C GLU A 90 18.89 -21.27 25.94
N ASN A 91 17.65 -20.84 26.21
CA ASN A 91 16.45 -21.66 26.06
C ASN A 91 15.56 -21.26 24.88
N TYR A 92 15.71 -20.04 24.35
CA TYR A 92 14.86 -19.48 23.30
C TYR A 92 15.68 -18.81 22.20
N ASP A 93 15.14 -18.78 20.98
CA ASP A 93 15.75 -18.08 19.85
C ASP A 93 15.54 -16.56 19.97
N VAL A 94 16.61 -15.84 20.29
CA VAL A 94 16.61 -14.38 20.44
C VAL A 94 16.77 -13.72 19.06
N THR A 95 15.74 -12.99 18.64
CA THR A 95 15.69 -12.32 17.33
C THR A 95 16.21 -10.88 17.35
N ASP A 96 16.08 -10.21 18.50
CA ASP A 96 16.54 -8.83 18.70
C ASP A 96 16.67 -8.53 20.20
N TRP A 97 17.57 -7.62 20.57
CA TRP A 97 17.72 -7.16 21.96
C TRP A 97 18.37 -5.78 22.04
N ILE A 98 18.06 -5.05 23.12
CA ILE A 98 18.59 -3.71 23.41
C ILE A 98 19.10 -3.70 24.86
N ASP A 99 20.41 -3.48 25.05
CA ASP A 99 20.99 -3.23 26.39
C ASP A 99 20.49 -1.90 26.93
N LEU A 100 19.86 -1.91 28.10
CA LEU A 100 19.41 -0.72 28.82
C LEU A 100 20.33 -0.38 30.01
N GLY A 101 21.53 -0.98 30.05
CA GLY A 101 22.54 -0.73 31.07
C GLY A 101 22.12 -1.29 32.42
N ALA A 102 22.05 -0.43 33.45
CA ALA A 102 21.63 -0.83 34.79
C ALA A 102 20.16 -1.27 34.85
N ASN A 103 19.34 -0.87 33.87
CA ASN A 103 17.91 -1.19 33.82
C ASN A 103 17.61 -2.56 33.17
N GLY A 104 18.64 -3.32 32.79
CA GLY A 104 18.49 -4.64 32.18
C GLY A 104 18.51 -4.60 30.65
N VAL A 105 17.72 -5.48 30.02
CA VAL A 105 17.69 -5.73 28.58
C VAL A 105 16.24 -5.78 28.11
N PHE A 106 15.93 -5.10 27.00
CA PHE A 106 14.68 -5.32 26.28
C PHE A 106 14.92 -6.32 25.16
N VAL A 107 14.25 -7.48 25.20
CA VAL A 107 14.51 -8.60 24.29
C VAL A 107 13.27 -8.99 23.50
N THR A 108 13.47 -9.41 22.25
CA THR A 108 12.47 -10.09 21.42
C THR A 108 12.96 -11.50 21.11
N PHE A 109 12.22 -12.53 21.54
CA PHE A 109 12.56 -13.93 21.32
C PHE A 109 11.36 -14.74 20.80
N VAL A 110 11.64 -15.84 20.10
CA VAL A 110 10.61 -16.79 19.66
C VAL A 110 10.28 -17.72 20.82
N ASP A 111 9.01 -17.74 21.21
CA ASP A 111 8.52 -18.64 22.26
C ASP A 111 7.77 -19.80 21.59
N PRO A 112 8.33 -21.03 21.56
CA PRO A 112 7.69 -22.18 20.94
C PRO A 112 6.42 -22.63 21.67
N ASN A 113 6.26 -22.27 22.95
CA ASN A 113 5.07 -22.59 23.74
C ASN A 113 3.96 -21.55 23.57
N LYS A 114 4.25 -20.42 22.90
CA LYS A 114 3.25 -19.41 22.61
C LYS A 114 2.20 -19.99 21.68
N ASP A 115 0.95 -19.81 22.06
CA ASP A 115 -0.16 -20.15 21.18
C ASP A 115 -0.09 -19.27 19.91
N THR A 116 0.36 -19.89 18.83
CA THR A 116 0.45 -19.28 17.50
C THR A 116 -0.79 -19.59 16.67
N THR A 117 -1.82 -20.21 17.26
CA THR A 117 -3.11 -20.41 16.57
C THR A 117 -3.69 -19.05 16.24
N ASN A 118 -3.51 -18.68 14.98
CA ASN A 118 -4.04 -17.46 14.45
C ASN A 118 -5.33 -17.81 13.75
N ASN A 119 -6.45 -17.33 14.26
CA ASN A 119 -7.77 -17.43 13.63
C ASN A 119 -7.86 -16.50 12.40
N SER A 120 -6.90 -16.64 11.48
CA SER A 120 -6.70 -15.81 10.30
C SER A 120 -7.13 -16.61 9.07
N ALA A 121 -8.26 -16.22 8.49
CA ALA A 121 -8.79 -16.83 7.28
C ALA A 121 -8.14 -16.22 6.02
N VAL A 122 -6.86 -16.54 5.77
CA VAL A 122 -6.05 -15.93 4.69
C VAL A 122 -6.71 -16.01 3.31
N HIS A 123 -7.51 -17.05 3.06
CA HIS A 123 -8.29 -17.20 1.83
C HIS A 123 -9.31 -16.06 1.62
N ILE A 124 -9.91 -15.53 2.69
CA ILE A 124 -10.80 -14.37 2.63
C ILE A 124 -10.02 -13.11 2.22
N ALA A 125 -8.90 -12.82 2.87
CA ALA A 125 -8.06 -11.67 2.53
C ALA A 125 -7.56 -11.76 1.08
N SER A 126 -7.16 -12.95 0.64
CA SER A 126 -6.77 -13.23 -0.75
C SER A 126 -7.92 -12.93 -1.72
N ALA A 127 -9.12 -13.45 -1.45
CA ALA A 127 -10.30 -13.23 -2.29
C ALA A 127 -10.67 -11.75 -2.40
N VAL A 128 -10.76 -11.02 -1.28
CA VAL A 128 -11.09 -9.59 -1.26
C VAL A 128 -10.10 -8.79 -2.13
N THR A 129 -8.79 -9.04 -1.97
CA THR A 129 -7.78 -8.32 -2.75
C THR A 129 -7.79 -8.72 -4.23
N SER A 130 -8.12 -9.97 -4.56
CA SER A 130 -8.27 -10.46 -5.93
C SER A 130 -9.43 -9.77 -6.64
N TYR A 131 -10.62 -9.75 -6.01
CA TYR A 131 -11.79 -9.06 -6.57
C TYR A 131 -11.53 -7.56 -6.75
N ALA A 132 -10.84 -6.90 -5.81
CA ALA A 132 -10.45 -5.50 -5.96
C ALA A 132 -9.52 -5.27 -7.16
N ARG A 133 -8.51 -6.12 -7.36
CA ARG A 133 -7.60 -6.03 -8.53
C ARG A 133 -8.34 -6.27 -9.84
N VAL A 134 -9.20 -7.28 -9.90
CA VAL A 134 -10.00 -7.60 -11.09
C VAL A 134 -10.93 -6.43 -11.43
N LEU A 135 -11.60 -5.84 -10.44
CA LEU A 135 -12.43 -4.64 -10.64
C LEU A 135 -11.62 -3.51 -11.26
N ILE A 136 -10.49 -3.14 -10.65
CA ILE A 136 -9.64 -2.04 -11.14
C ILE A 136 -9.04 -2.36 -12.52
N SER A 137 -8.73 -3.62 -12.82
CA SER A 137 -8.19 -4.02 -14.13
C SER A 137 -9.15 -3.73 -15.29
N LYS A 138 -10.47 -3.78 -15.04
CA LYS A 138 -11.49 -3.43 -16.05
C LYS A 138 -11.31 -2.01 -16.57
N PHE A 139 -10.86 -1.10 -15.70
CA PHE A 139 -10.62 0.30 -16.06
C PHE A 139 -9.21 0.51 -16.59
N LYS A 140 -8.21 -0.18 -16.03
CA LYS A 140 -6.81 -0.11 -16.50
C LYS A 140 -6.64 -0.57 -17.94
N ASN A 141 -7.33 -1.65 -18.30
CA ASN A 141 -7.20 -2.31 -19.61
C ASN A 141 -8.30 -1.90 -20.58
N ASN A 142 -9.08 -0.85 -20.27
CA ASN A 142 -10.14 -0.40 -21.15
C ASN A 142 -9.54 0.38 -22.34
N PRO A 143 -9.65 -0.13 -23.59
CA PRO A 143 -9.06 0.50 -24.76
C PRO A 143 -9.69 1.86 -25.10
N SER A 144 -10.86 2.16 -24.52
CA SER A 144 -11.50 3.45 -24.70
C SER A 144 -10.73 4.58 -24.03
N TYR A 145 -9.87 4.31 -23.05
CA TYR A 145 -9.18 5.33 -22.26
C TYR A 145 -7.66 5.20 -22.38
N LYS A 146 -6.96 6.33 -22.40
CA LYS A 146 -5.51 6.34 -22.22
C LYS A 146 -5.20 6.40 -20.73
N LEU A 147 -4.68 5.29 -20.18
CA LEU A 147 -4.23 5.22 -18.79
C LEU A 147 -2.86 5.86 -18.64
N TYR A 148 -2.75 6.87 -17.77
CA TYR A 148 -1.47 7.49 -17.41
C TYR A 148 -0.85 6.89 -16.15
N TYR A 149 -1.67 6.63 -15.14
CA TYR A 149 -1.23 6.13 -13.84
C TYR A 149 -2.38 5.43 -13.11
N SER A 150 -2.04 4.52 -12.21
CA SER A 150 -2.99 3.93 -11.28
C SER A 150 -2.29 3.46 -10.01
N ASP A 151 -2.99 3.59 -8.89
CA ASP A 151 -2.66 2.94 -7.62
C ASP A 151 -3.81 1.99 -7.24
N THR A 152 -3.65 1.27 -6.13
CA THR A 152 -4.58 0.32 -5.49
C THR A 152 -6.04 0.44 -5.93
N ASP A 153 -6.66 1.61 -5.77
CA ASP A 153 -8.07 1.91 -5.99
C ASP A 153 -8.30 3.19 -6.82
N SER A 154 -7.32 3.65 -7.59
CA SER A 154 -7.40 4.90 -8.38
C SER A 154 -6.86 4.74 -9.80
N ILE A 155 -7.40 5.52 -10.73
CA ILE A 155 -6.99 5.58 -12.13
C ILE A 155 -6.86 7.05 -12.58
N PHE A 156 -5.87 7.33 -13.42
CA PHE A 156 -5.64 8.62 -14.06
C PHE A 156 -5.76 8.41 -15.57
N ILE A 157 -6.79 9.01 -16.15
CA ILE A 157 -7.20 8.78 -17.54
C ILE A 157 -7.40 10.12 -18.26
N ASP A 158 -7.40 10.09 -19.58
CA ASP A 158 -7.45 11.25 -20.48
C ASP A 158 -8.84 11.89 -20.63
N LYS A 159 -9.90 11.19 -20.27
CA LYS A 159 -11.28 11.68 -20.40
C LYS A 159 -12.18 11.18 -19.26
N PRO A 160 -13.34 11.82 -19.05
CA PRO A 160 -14.27 11.43 -17.99
C PRO A 160 -14.67 9.95 -18.07
N LEU A 161 -14.71 9.29 -16.92
CA LEU A 161 -15.28 7.95 -16.80
C LEU A 161 -16.80 8.01 -17.01
N ASP A 162 -17.39 6.92 -17.50
CA ASP A 162 -18.84 6.80 -17.64
C ASP A 162 -19.54 7.16 -16.30
N PRO A 163 -20.51 8.09 -16.29
CA PRO A 163 -21.24 8.52 -15.10
C PRO A 163 -21.83 7.37 -14.28
N LEU A 164 -22.15 6.22 -14.89
CA LEU A 164 -22.63 5.02 -14.17
C LEU A 164 -21.66 4.58 -13.06
N PHE A 165 -20.36 4.74 -13.28
CA PHE A 165 -19.32 4.34 -12.32
C PHE A 165 -18.92 5.46 -11.35
N VAL A 166 -19.46 6.68 -11.49
CA VAL A 166 -19.04 7.85 -10.73
C VAL A 166 -20.16 8.33 -9.83
N GLY A 167 -19.88 8.45 -8.53
CA GLY A 167 -20.87 8.95 -7.59
C GLY A 167 -20.46 8.87 -6.12
N LYS A 168 -21.46 8.87 -5.24
CA LYS A 168 -21.28 8.91 -3.78
C LYS A 168 -21.52 7.55 -3.11
N GLU A 169 -22.03 6.58 -3.87
CA GLU A 169 -22.38 5.27 -3.34
C GLU A 169 -21.16 4.39 -3.13
N LEU A 170 -21.31 3.36 -2.31
CA LEU A 170 -20.23 2.42 -2.02
C LEU A 170 -19.81 1.69 -3.30
N GLY A 171 -18.51 1.73 -3.60
CA GLY A 171 -17.94 1.07 -4.79
C GLY A 171 -17.88 1.95 -6.05
N GLN A 172 -18.50 3.13 -6.05
CA GLN A 172 -18.34 4.10 -7.14
C GLN A 172 -17.02 4.87 -7.02
N PHE A 173 -16.53 5.34 -8.17
CA PHE A 173 -15.41 6.26 -8.22
C PHE A 173 -15.83 7.66 -7.80
N LYS A 174 -14.94 8.32 -7.06
CA LYS A 174 -15.02 9.74 -6.78
C LYS A 174 -14.04 10.46 -7.70
N LEU A 175 -14.53 11.44 -8.46
CA LEU A 175 -13.65 12.38 -9.16
C LEU A 175 -12.88 13.21 -8.12
N GLU A 176 -11.55 13.01 -8.04
CA GLU A 176 -10.71 13.77 -7.12
C GLU A 176 -10.18 15.06 -7.75
N TYR A 177 -9.63 14.98 -8.95
CA TYR A 177 -8.93 16.08 -9.60
C TYR A 177 -9.08 16.02 -11.11
N ILE A 178 -9.09 17.20 -11.75
CA ILE A 178 -8.89 17.36 -13.19
C ILE A 178 -7.57 18.12 -13.34
N PHE A 179 -6.57 17.49 -13.95
CA PHE A 179 -5.24 18.06 -14.12
C PHE A 179 -5.13 18.80 -15.45
N LYS A 180 -4.58 20.01 -15.42
CA LYS A 180 -4.09 20.70 -16.62
C LYS A 180 -2.75 20.12 -17.05
N ASP A 181 -1.89 19.85 -16.07
CA ASP A 181 -0.55 19.31 -16.29
C ASP A 181 -0.16 18.43 -15.09
N VAL A 182 0.47 17.29 -15.35
CA VAL A 182 0.79 16.28 -14.32
C VAL A 182 1.99 15.43 -14.75
N VAL A 183 2.85 15.10 -13.78
CA VAL A 183 4.01 14.22 -13.96
C VAL A 183 3.93 13.04 -13.00
N PHE A 184 4.27 11.86 -13.51
CA PHE A 184 4.32 10.61 -12.74
C PHE A 184 5.74 10.05 -12.82
N LEU A 185 6.42 9.94 -11.68
CA LEU A 185 7.82 9.47 -11.63
C LEU A 185 7.94 8.02 -11.15
N ALA A 186 7.04 7.59 -10.27
CA ALA A 186 7.06 6.26 -9.67
C ALA A 186 5.73 5.94 -8.96
N PRO A 187 5.51 4.69 -8.52
CA PRO A 187 4.40 4.38 -7.63
C PRO A 187 4.37 5.30 -6.40
N LYS A 188 3.26 6.03 -6.24
CA LYS A 188 3.02 7.02 -5.19
C LYS A 188 3.95 8.24 -5.24
N ILE A 189 4.48 8.55 -6.42
CA ILE A 189 5.31 9.74 -6.69
C ILE A 189 4.79 10.46 -7.93
N TYR A 190 4.05 11.54 -7.72
CA TYR A 190 3.49 12.37 -8.78
C TYR A 190 3.20 13.78 -8.31
N ALA A 191 3.20 14.73 -9.25
CA ALA A 191 2.83 16.11 -8.99
C ALA A 191 2.06 16.68 -10.18
N GLY A 192 1.17 17.63 -9.94
CA GLY A 192 0.38 18.25 -11.01
C GLY A 192 -0.36 19.50 -10.57
N VAL A 193 -0.75 20.29 -11.55
CA VAL A 193 -1.57 21.50 -11.39
C VAL A 193 -2.96 21.21 -11.94
N THR A 194 -3.97 21.40 -11.11
CA THR A 194 -5.37 21.22 -11.51
C THR A 194 -5.85 22.34 -12.43
N THR A 195 -6.97 22.13 -13.11
CA THR A 195 -7.63 23.17 -13.92
C THR A 195 -8.06 24.38 -13.08
N GLU A 196 -8.26 24.20 -11.77
CA GLU A 196 -8.57 25.24 -10.79
C GLU A 196 -7.31 25.97 -10.28
N GLY A 197 -6.12 25.60 -10.75
CA GLY A 197 -4.85 26.20 -10.31
C GLY A 197 -4.26 25.60 -9.03
N ASN A 198 -4.93 24.63 -8.39
CA ASN A 198 -4.42 23.97 -7.20
C ASN A 198 -3.23 23.06 -7.52
N TYR A 199 -2.14 23.19 -6.76
CA TYR A 199 -0.97 22.31 -6.85
C TYR A 199 -1.12 21.08 -5.95
N ILE A 200 -0.94 19.89 -6.52
CA ILE A 200 -0.99 18.61 -5.82
C ILE A 200 0.35 17.91 -6.00
N CYS A 201 1.00 17.52 -4.91
CA CYS A 201 2.23 16.72 -4.94
C CYS A 201 2.17 15.60 -3.90
N LYS A 202 2.46 14.37 -4.35
CA LYS A 202 2.57 13.19 -3.50
C LYS A 202 3.92 12.53 -3.74
N ILE A 203 4.71 12.34 -2.68
CA ILE A 203 6.01 11.66 -2.71
C ILE A 203 6.04 10.63 -1.59
N LYS A 204 6.07 9.34 -1.94
CA LYS A 204 6.17 8.23 -0.99
C LYS A 204 7.40 8.39 -0.09
N GLY A 205 7.19 8.41 1.23
CA GLY A 205 8.31 8.50 2.19
C GLY A 205 8.84 9.92 2.44
N TYR A 206 8.25 10.95 1.83
CA TYR A 206 8.64 12.34 2.04
C TYR A 206 7.44 13.21 2.46
N LYS A 207 7.44 13.70 3.70
CA LYS A 207 6.30 14.41 4.30
C LYS A 207 6.07 15.81 3.70
N ASN A 208 7.14 16.48 3.27
CA ASN A 208 7.09 17.87 2.80
C ASN A 208 6.90 17.97 1.28
N ALA A 209 6.21 17.00 0.67
CA ALA A 209 6.04 16.91 -0.79
C ALA A 209 5.45 18.19 -1.41
N LYS A 210 4.56 18.88 -0.68
CA LYS A 210 3.94 20.14 -1.13
C LYS A 210 4.92 21.28 -1.36
N ASN A 211 6.12 21.22 -0.77
CA ASN A 211 7.13 22.27 -0.88
C ASN A 211 8.02 22.10 -2.11
N ILE A 212 7.94 20.96 -2.81
CA ILE A 212 8.71 20.72 -4.02
C ILE A 212 8.00 21.41 -5.18
N ALA A 213 8.70 22.22 -5.96
CA ALA A 213 8.08 22.93 -7.07
C ALA A 213 7.69 21.95 -8.19
N PHE A 214 6.65 22.28 -8.93
CA PHE A 214 6.22 21.44 -10.05
C PHE A 214 7.30 21.33 -11.15
N GLU A 215 8.07 22.40 -11.36
CA GLU A 215 9.18 22.40 -12.32
C GLU A 215 10.33 21.51 -11.89
N ASP A 216 10.62 21.41 -10.58
CA ASP A 216 11.60 20.44 -10.08
C ASP A 216 11.14 19.01 -10.38
N MET A 217 9.84 18.72 -10.17
CA MET A 217 9.25 17.42 -10.49
C MET A 217 9.29 17.09 -11.98
N LYS A 218 9.10 18.10 -12.86
CA LYS A 218 9.26 17.95 -14.32
C LYS A 218 10.72 17.70 -14.71
N SER A 219 11.66 18.39 -14.07
CA SER A 219 13.09 18.25 -14.36
C SER A 219 13.57 16.82 -14.18
N LEU A 220 12.95 16.08 -13.24
CA LEU A 220 13.23 14.67 -12.97
C LEU A 220 12.83 13.72 -14.10
N LEU A 221 12.02 14.15 -15.07
CA LEU A 221 11.74 13.34 -16.27
C LEU A 221 12.96 13.24 -17.19
N LYS A 222 13.96 14.11 -17.04
CA LYS A 222 15.20 14.02 -17.80
C LYS A 222 16.00 12.77 -17.41
N ASN A 223 16.71 12.19 -18.37
CA ASN A 223 17.52 11.02 -18.09
C ASN A 223 18.58 11.31 -17.00
N ASN A 224 18.73 10.40 -16.04
CA ASN A 224 19.63 10.51 -14.88
C ASN A 224 19.45 11.76 -13.99
N ALA A 225 18.32 12.46 -14.10
CA ALA A 225 18.02 13.56 -13.19
C ALA A 225 17.68 13.04 -11.79
N ASN A 226 18.19 13.75 -10.79
CA ASN A 226 17.91 13.48 -9.39
C ASN A 226 17.68 14.80 -8.64
N LEU A 227 17.00 14.71 -7.51
CA LEU A 227 16.78 15.84 -6.62
C LEU A 227 17.08 15.37 -5.20
N GLU A 228 18.16 15.91 -4.64
CA GLU A 228 18.54 15.66 -3.26
C GLU A 228 17.67 16.50 -2.33
N LEU A 229 16.75 15.82 -1.66
CA LEU A 229 15.93 16.40 -0.62
C LEU A 229 16.50 16.05 0.74
N SER A 230 16.05 16.78 1.75
CA SER A 230 16.39 16.45 3.13
C SER A 230 15.14 16.38 3.97
N HIS A 231 15.08 15.37 4.85
CA HIS A 231 13.99 15.25 5.79
C HIS A 231 14.47 14.83 7.18
N ASN A 232 13.70 15.23 8.17
CA ASN A 232 13.95 14.88 9.56
C ASN A 232 13.37 13.49 9.83
N LYS A 233 14.24 12.53 10.13
CA LYS A 233 13.85 11.23 10.68
C LYS A 233 14.09 11.21 12.17
N TRP A 234 13.17 10.54 12.85
CA TRP A 234 13.13 10.44 14.30
C TRP A 234 13.63 9.06 14.69
N PHE A 235 14.75 9.01 15.40
CA PHE A 235 15.36 7.79 15.88
C PHE A 235 15.17 7.72 17.37
N ARG A 236 14.41 6.72 17.83
CA ARG A 236 14.26 6.45 19.24
C ARG A 236 15.44 5.60 19.71
N SER A 237 16.14 6.08 20.73
CA SER A 237 17.20 5.34 21.43
C SER A 237 16.63 4.95 22.80
N LEU A 238 16.27 3.69 22.97
CA LEU A 238 15.72 3.18 24.22
C LEU A 238 16.80 3.13 25.32
N ASP A 239 18.01 2.67 24.97
CA ASP A 239 19.22 2.68 25.78
C ASP A 239 19.58 4.07 26.33
N LYS A 240 19.48 5.11 25.49
CA LYS A 240 19.81 6.50 25.87
C LYS A 240 18.61 7.31 26.34
N SER A 241 17.43 6.70 26.42
CA SER A 241 16.16 7.35 26.78
C SER A 241 15.92 8.68 26.04
N ASN A 242 16.32 8.76 24.76
CA ASN A 242 16.19 9.98 23.98
C ASN A 242 15.67 9.72 22.56
N ILE A 243 15.20 10.80 21.95
CA ILE A 243 14.81 10.82 20.55
C ILE A 243 15.78 11.74 19.83
N GLN A 244 16.50 11.18 18.86
CA GLN A 244 17.38 11.95 18.00
C GLN A 244 16.65 12.27 16.70
N VAL A 245 16.54 13.55 16.39
CA VAL A 245 16.07 14.01 15.08
C VAL A 245 17.29 14.21 14.20
N ARG A 246 17.46 13.35 13.19
CA ARG A 246 18.56 13.46 12.24
C ARG A 246 18.03 13.90 10.89
N LYS A 247 18.77 14.79 10.23
CA LYS A 247 18.52 15.18 8.86
C LYS A 247 19.12 14.11 7.95
N GLU A 248 18.27 13.34 7.28
CA GLU A 248 18.69 12.38 6.27
C GLU A 248 18.45 12.91 4.86
N LEU A 249 19.31 12.49 3.94
CA LEU A 249 19.13 12.72 2.52
C LEU A 249 18.04 11.79 1.98
N TYR A 250 17.15 12.36 1.18
CA TYR A 250 16.15 11.64 0.43
C TYR A 250 16.40 11.94 -1.05
N ASN A 251 16.92 10.96 -1.78
CA ASN A 251 17.18 11.12 -3.21
C ASN A 251 15.91 10.80 -4.01
N LEU A 252 15.35 11.82 -4.67
CA LEU A 252 14.18 11.69 -5.51
C LEU A 252 14.59 11.55 -6.98
N MET A 253 14.22 10.42 -7.58
CA MET A 253 14.47 10.13 -8.99
C MET A 253 13.37 9.23 -9.57
N VAL A 254 13.31 9.13 -10.91
CA VAL A 254 12.43 8.16 -11.58
C VAL A 254 12.91 6.75 -11.24
N THR A 255 11.98 5.85 -10.91
CA THR A 255 12.32 4.47 -10.54
C THR A 255 11.81 3.47 -11.58
N GLN A 256 12.63 2.47 -11.89
CA GLN A 256 12.35 1.43 -12.89
C GLN A 256 11.79 0.16 -12.25
N ASN A 257 10.84 0.27 -11.32
CA ASN A 257 10.33 -0.92 -10.63
C ASN A 257 9.46 -1.77 -11.58
N LYS A 258 10.03 -2.87 -12.08
CA LYS A 258 9.41 -3.83 -13.02
C LYS A 258 8.98 -3.23 -14.37
N ARG A 259 9.50 -2.05 -14.72
CA ARG A 259 9.18 -1.33 -15.97
C ARG A 259 10.42 -0.62 -16.51
N ASP A 260 10.57 -0.62 -17.83
CA ASP A 260 11.57 0.19 -18.53
C ASP A 260 10.99 1.55 -18.88
N ILE A 261 11.76 2.61 -18.67
CA ILE A 261 11.39 3.97 -19.06
C ILE A 261 11.72 4.17 -20.54
N VAL A 262 10.77 4.73 -21.27
CA VAL A 262 10.92 5.12 -22.67
C VAL A 262 11.20 6.62 -22.72
N TYR A 263 12.37 6.96 -23.25
CA TYR A 263 12.81 8.34 -23.44
C TYR A 263 12.63 8.78 -24.88
N SER A 264 12.20 10.03 -25.07
CA SER A 264 12.22 10.75 -26.35
C SER A 264 12.83 12.12 -26.12
N ASN A 265 13.83 12.51 -26.92
CA ASN A 265 14.57 13.77 -26.75
C ASN A 265 15.05 14.00 -25.30
N ASN A 266 15.66 12.96 -24.71
CA ASN A 266 16.17 12.96 -23.34
C ASN A 266 15.12 13.13 -22.21
N SER A 267 13.82 13.05 -22.54
CA SER A 267 12.72 13.18 -21.58
C SER A 267 11.90 11.88 -21.52
N ALA A 268 11.54 11.43 -20.33
CA ALA A 268 10.70 10.27 -20.13
C ALA A 268 9.28 10.56 -20.65
N VAL A 269 8.82 9.78 -21.63
CA VAL A 269 7.51 9.95 -22.28
C VAL A 269 6.56 8.79 -22.00
N ASN A 270 7.08 7.60 -21.69
CA ASN A 270 6.28 6.43 -21.38
C ASN A 270 7.06 5.40 -20.57
N THR A 271 6.41 4.31 -20.18
CA THR A 271 7.05 3.12 -19.62
C THR A 271 6.49 1.84 -20.23
N LYS A 272 7.34 0.84 -20.44
CA LYS A 272 6.93 -0.51 -20.90
C LYS A 272 7.18 -1.53 -19.79
N ALA A 273 6.39 -2.59 -19.76
CA ALA A 273 6.66 -3.71 -18.85
C ALA A 273 7.99 -4.37 -19.24
N LEU A 274 8.74 -4.86 -18.25
CA LEU A 274 9.87 -5.74 -18.52
C LEU A 274 9.36 -6.99 -19.26
N LYS A 275 10.08 -7.43 -20.30
CA LYS A 275 9.83 -8.75 -20.89
C LYS A 275 10.24 -9.78 -19.83
N LEU A 276 9.28 -10.60 -19.40
CA LEU A 276 9.51 -11.77 -18.55
C LEU A 276 10.17 -12.89 -19.36
#